data_AF-A0A443SHM8-F1
#
_entry.id   AF-A0A443SHM8-F1
#
_cell.length_a   1.000
_cell.length_b   1.000
_cell.length_c   1.000
_cell.angle_alpha   90.00
_cell.angle_beta   90.00
_cell.angle_gamma   90.00
#
_symmetry.space_group_name_H-M   'P 1'
#
loop_
_entity.id
_entity.type
_entity.pdbx_description
1 polymer ?
#
loop_
_entity_poly.entity_id
_entity_poly.type
_entity_poly.pdbx_seq_one_letter_code
_entity_poly.pdbx_strand_id
1 'polypeptide(L)'
;MIRFLGKETTERLFINHFTRLCSDSSFNVRRVCASNFGEFCSVIGQDLTEELLLPHFKLLCEDGVWGVRKACADVFVPVSCVCSNDARRNTLASLFVNLLCDHSRWVKTAAFQALGPFISTFADPSKTGLYYNNGTVVVVDDMKDIDSNDSGCSVDSSENVTSPEVDDCDLQQLQCDLKRISSTDFCEPDSRSTFCDSEVIRKTFQLDNHSAFNNFQYWRIPIPEIELDIERGECTQIPVRVHIENDSNKEVFSTTKLSDVISNEDNGWTMSSEVDVACFSNLTNSSRFTTNGENIYCVVDDEKNLTTGIKLIDIYDVKNQLRKSQQVNSQPYSVKAVLKQNIIPSELLEHYLNMINPINYQTIDPELSHHCAYSLPAVALTLGRKYWPCLKETYETLASDMQWSVRWTLASSLHQMSLILGPEYTSRDLLPVFLNFMKDLDEVRFGILQNLAAILELFTRTEQLGILPKISDFLKMDNYRNWRFRLTLAHQVIAVSSLYSPTEIKQYLVPIAFTLVNDKVAEVRLSAINVLSNLLKRIFCDHTSTLNDIQSSIINEIRTSLALSSKW
;
A
#
# COMPACT_ATOMS: atom_id res chain seq x y z
N MET A 1 -19.73 19.96 10.12
CA MET A 1 -20.86 20.91 10.02
C MET A 1 -20.84 21.68 8.70
N ILE A 2 -19.69 22.22 8.27
CA ILE A 2 -19.59 23.00 7.02
C ILE A 2 -19.98 22.23 5.74
N ARG A 3 -19.74 20.91 5.70
CA ARG A 3 -20.13 20.04 4.58
C ARG A 3 -21.64 20.06 4.30
N PHE A 4 -22.46 20.34 5.31
CA PHE A 4 -23.93 20.40 5.18
C PHE A 4 -24.46 21.79 4.81
N LEU A 5 -23.62 22.83 4.89
CA LEU A 5 -24.04 24.21 4.62
C LEU A 5 -23.93 24.59 3.14
N GLY A 6 -23.12 23.85 2.37
CA GLY A 6 -22.84 24.13 0.97
C GLY A 6 -21.86 25.29 0.75
N LYS A 7 -21.35 25.40 -0.49
CA LYS A 7 -20.35 26.40 -0.89
C LYS A 7 -20.81 27.84 -0.63
N GLU A 8 -21.98 28.22 -1.16
CA GLU A 8 -22.49 29.60 -1.11
C GLU A 8 -22.66 30.10 0.32
N THR A 9 -23.28 29.30 1.19
CA THR A 9 -23.48 29.65 2.61
C THR A 9 -22.15 29.77 3.34
N THR A 10 -21.21 28.85 3.08
CA THR A 10 -19.89 28.84 3.72
C THR A 10 -19.07 30.07 3.31
N GLU A 11 -19.09 30.41 2.02
CA GLU A 11 -18.44 31.59 1.48
C GLU A 11 -18.98 32.87 2.12
N ARG A 12 -20.30 33.05 2.08
CA ARG A 12 -20.94 34.29 2.52
C ARG A 12 -20.84 34.51 4.04
N LEU A 13 -21.00 33.46 4.84
CA LEU A 13 -21.17 33.58 6.29
C LEU A 13 -19.92 33.20 7.10
N PHE A 14 -19.10 32.28 6.60
CA PHE A 14 -18.06 31.65 7.42
C PHE A 14 -16.63 31.99 7.00
N ILE A 15 -16.33 32.21 5.71
CA ILE A 15 -14.94 32.47 5.27
C ILE A 15 -14.31 33.64 6.03
N ASN A 16 -14.98 34.80 6.08
CA ASN A 16 -14.45 35.99 6.75
C ASN A 16 -14.23 35.81 8.26
N HIS A 17 -15.04 34.97 8.89
CA HIS A 17 -14.87 34.68 10.31
C HIS A 17 -13.73 33.68 10.52
N PHE A 18 -13.68 32.63 9.70
CA PHE A 18 -12.64 31.62 9.74
C PHE A 18 -11.24 32.20 9.51
N THR A 19 -11.07 33.07 8.51
CA THR A 19 -9.78 33.73 8.24
C THR A 19 -9.30 34.58 9.40
N ARG A 20 -10.21 35.27 10.11
CA ARG A 20 -9.87 36.00 11.35
C ARG A 20 -9.42 35.06 12.47
N LEU A 21 -10.08 33.92 12.63
CA LEU A 21 -9.72 32.92 13.64
C LEU A 21 -8.36 32.26 13.35
N CYS A 22 -7.95 32.15 12.08
CA CYS A 22 -6.61 31.70 11.72
C CYS A 22 -5.49 32.62 12.26
N SER A 23 -5.80 33.87 12.61
CA SER A 23 -4.86 34.82 13.21
C SER A 23 -5.24 35.21 14.63
N ASP A 24 -6.03 34.39 15.32
CA ASP A 24 -6.47 34.65 16.69
C ASP A 24 -5.29 34.73 17.67
N SER A 25 -5.41 35.56 18.69
CA SER A 25 -4.41 35.69 19.76
C SER A 25 -4.12 34.37 20.47
N SER A 26 -5.13 33.51 20.61
CA SER A 26 -5.04 32.20 21.24
C SER A 26 -4.53 31.15 20.26
N PHE A 27 -3.37 30.57 20.56
CA PHE A 27 -2.81 29.49 19.74
C PHE A 27 -3.72 28.25 19.69
N ASN A 28 -4.57 28.03 20.71
CA ASN A 28 -5.54 26.94 20.72
C ASN A 28 -6.57 27.11 19.60
N VAL A 29 -7.05 28.34 19.38
CA VAL A 29 -7.99 28.67 18.29
C VAL A 29 -7.31 28.46 16.94
N ARG A 30 -6.10 29.00 16.76
CA ARG A 30 -5.34 28.84 15.52
C ARG A 30 -5.06 27.37 15.19
N ARG A 31 -4.70 26.56 16.19
CA ARG A 31 -4.49 25.10 16.05
C ARG A 31 -5.76 24.38 15.59
N VAL A 32 -6.92 24.73 16.16
CA VAL A 32 -8.21 24.17 15.74
C VAL A 32 -8.52 24.59 14.30
N CYS A 33 -8.24 25.83 13.92
CA CYS A 33 -8.41 26.29 12.54
C CYS A 33 -7.51 25.51 11.57
N ALA A 34 -6.23 25.34 11.90
CA ALA A 34 -5.30 24.52 11.12
C ALA A 34 -5.81 23.08 10.96
N SER A 35 -6.27 22.45 12.03
CA SER A 35 -6.74 21.05 12.00
C SER A 35 -8.00 20.84 11.14
N ASN A 36 -8.76 21.90 10.85
CA ASN A 36 -9.98 21.83 10.03
C ASN A 36 -9.80 22.49 8.65
N PHE A 37 -8.60 22.95 8.31
CA PHE A 37 -8.36 23.80 7.15
C PHE A 37 -8.71 23.09 5.83
N GLY A 38 -8.31 21.83 5.68
CA GLY A 38 -8.61 21.02 4.49
C GLY A 38 -10.11 20.86 4.22
N GLU A 39 -10.93 20.74 5.27
CA GLU A 39 -12.39 20.68 5.12
C GLU A 39 -12.94 21.97 4.53
N PHE A 40 -12.47 23.13 5.03
CA PHE A 40 -12.88 24.43 4.49
C PHE A 40 -12.51 24.55 3.01
N CYS A 41 -11.28 24.18 2.63
CA CYS A 41 -10.85 24.19 1.23
C CYS A 41 -11.80 23.35 0.35
N SER A 42 -12.08 22.11 0.77
CA SER A 42 -12.94 21.19 -0.01
C SER A 42 -14.37 21.69 -0.22
N VAL A 43 -14.93 22.45 0.74
CA VAL A 43 -16.30 23.00 0.62
C VAL A 43 -16.35 24.22 -0.30
N ILE A 44 -15.37 25.12 -0.24
CA ILE A 44 -15.41 26.37 -1.01
C ILE A 44 -14.86 26.20 -2.44
N GLY A 45 -14.07 25.15 -2.66
CA GLY A 45 -13.47 24.81 -3.95
C GLY A 45 -12.15 25.53 -4.23
N GLN A 46 -11.56 25.21 -5.38
CA GLN A 46 -10.20 25.62 -5.77
C GLN A 46 -10.01 27.14 -5.78
N ASP A 47 -10.83 27.87 -6.54
CA ASP A 47 -10.63 29.31 -6.80
C ASP A 47 -10.55 30.13 -5.50
N LEU A 48 -11.56 29.96 -4.62
CA LEU A 48 -11.61 30.66 -3.34
C LEU A 48 -10.55 30.18 -2.36
N THR A 49 -10.15 28.91 -2.44
CA THR A 49 -9.07 28.38 -1.61
C THR A 49 -7.76 29.08 -1.95
N GLU A 50 -7.45 29.19 -3.24
CA GLU A 50 -6.21 29.82 -3.70
C GLU A 50 -6.20 31.32 -3.45
N GLU A 51 -7.34 32.00 -3.69
CA GLU A 51 -7.45 33.45 -3.54
C GLU A 51 -7.49 33.89 -2.07
N LEU A 52 -8.32 33.24 -1.23
CA LEU A 52 -8.66 33.75 0.11
C LEU A 52 -8.01 32.95 1.24
N LEU A 53 -7.89 31.62 1.11
CA LEU A 53 -7.45 30.76 2.20
C LEU A 53 -5.92 30.53 2.21
N LEU A 54 -5.28 30.30 1.07
CA LEU A 54 -3.84 30.01 1.02
C LEU A 54 -2.96 31.05 1.73
N PRO A 55 -3.21 32.37 1.67
CA PRO A 55 -2.46 33.34 2.45
C PRO A 55 -2.52 33.08 3.96
N HIS A 56 -3.67 32.65 4.47
CA HIS A 56 -3.87 32.33 5.89
C HIS A 56 -3.27 30.96 6.26
N PHE A 57 -3.32 29.99 5.35
CA PHE A 57 -2.65 28.70 5.55
C PHE A 57 -1.14 28.88 5.68
N LYS A 58 -0.55 29.75 4.84
CA LYS A 58 0.86 30.12 4.92
C LYS A 58 1.22 30.68 6.31
N LEU A 59 0.41 31.60 6.85
CA LEU A 59 0.63 32.15 8.20
C LEU A 59 0.60 31.07 9.28
N LEU A 60 -0.30 30.09 9.18
CA LEU A 60 -0.40 28.98 10.12
C LEU A 60 0.80 28.00 10.00
N CYS A 61 1.29 27.77 8.78
CA CYS A 61 2.51 26.98 8.54
C CYS A 61 3.77 27.66 9.10
N GLU A 62 3.77 28.99 9.22
CA GLU A 62 4.87 29.80 9.77
C GLU A 62 4.62 30.22 11.23
N ASP A 63 3.60 29.66 11.90
CA ASP A 63 3.20 30.05 13.25
C ASP A 63 4.32 29.86 14.27
N GLY A 64 4.44 30.77 15.25
CA GLY A 64 5.44 30.64 16.32
C GLY A 64 5.26 29.39 17.19
N VAL A 65 4.06 28.82 17.25
CA VAL A 65 3.72 27.64 18.05
C VAL A 65 3.81 26.37 17.21
N TRP A 66 4.73 25.46 17.58
CA TRP A 66 4.96 24.21 16.85
C TRP A 66 3.70 23.35 16.70
N GLY A 67 2.78 23.36 17.67
CA GLY A 67 1.54 22.59 17.63
C GLY A 67 0.58 23.05 16.54
N VAL A 68 0.63 24.33 16.15
CA VAL A 68 -0.15 24.87 15.02
C VAL A 68 0.48 24.43 13.70
N ARG A 69 1.81 24.54 13.57
CA ARG A 69 2.55 24.10 12.38
C ARG A 69 2.43 22.59 12.14
N LYS A 70 2.48 21.78 13.20
CA LYS A 70 2.23 20.33 13.13
C LYS A 70 0.82 20.06 12.62
N ALA A 71 -0.20 20.75 13.14
CA ALA A 71 -1.57 20.59 12.66
C ALA A 71 -1.71 20.95 11.17
N CYS A 72 -0.93 21.93 10.67
CA CYS A 72 -0.88 22.22 9.24
C CYS A 72 -0.25 21.08 8.43
N ALA A 73 0.86 20.49 8.92
CA ALA A 73 1.48 19.33 8.30
C ALA A 73 0.52 18.13 8.21
N ASP A 74 -0.24 17.86 9.28
CA ASP A 74 -1.23 16.77 9.34
C ASP A 74 -2.35 16.92 8.29
N VAL A 75 -2.75 18.15 7.94
CA VAL A 75 -3.84 18.43 6.97
C VAL A 75 -3.36 18.88 5.60
N PHE A 76 -2.05 18.85 5.35
CA PHE A 76 -1.46 19.48 4.17
C PHE A 76 -1.94 18.84 2.85
N VAL A 77 -2.13 17.53 2.86
CA VAL A 77 -2.56 16.75 1.69
C VAL A 77 -4.00 17.11 1.28
N PRO A 78 -5.01 17.10 2.18
CA PRO A 78 -6.34 17.63 1.88
C PRO A 78 -6.34 19.03 1.27
N VAL A 79 -5.50 19.96 1.76
CA VAL A 79 -5.38 21.31 1.19
C VAL A 79 -4.80 21.24 -0.23
N SER A 80 -3.71 20.49 -0.41
CA SER A 80 -3.06 20.30 -1.72
C SER A 80 -4.00 19.71 -2.78
N CYS A 81 -4.86 18.77 -2.39
CA CYS A 81 -5.82 18.11 -3.27
C CYS A 81 -6.88 19.07 -3.85
N VAL A 82 -7.15 20.20 -3.18
CA VAL A 82 -8.10 21.22 -3.64
C VAL A 82 -7.42 22.24 -4.56
N CYS A 83 -6.13 22.49 -4.38
CA CYS A 83 -5.37 23.45 -5.17
C CYS A 83 -5.01 22.91 -6.56
N SER A 84 -4.79 23.81 -7.51
CA SER A 84 -4.24 23.57 -8.84
C SER A 84 -2.78 23.09 -8.79
N ASN A 85 -2.32 22.47 -9.87
CA ASN A 85 -0.91 22.07 -10.01
C ASN A 85 0.05 23.28 -9.89
N ASP A 86 -0.36 24.44 -10.38
CA ASP A 86 0.44 25.66 -10.31
C ASP A 86 0.58 26.16 -8.87
N ALA A 87 -0.51 26.22 -8.10
CA ALA A 87 -0.46 26.57 -6.68
C ALA A 87 0.33 25.54 -5.85
N ARG A 88 0.19 24.24 -6.15
CA ARG A 88 0.99 23.18 -5.51
C ARG A 88 2.48 23.40 -5.72
N ARG A 89 2.91 23.70 -6.95
CA ARG A 89 4.33 23.90 -7.29
C ARG A 89 4.88 25.21 -6.77
N ASN A 90 4.17 26.32 -7.00
CA ASN A 90 4.71 27.66 -6.80
C ASN A 90 4.46 28.22 -5.39
N THR A 91 3.59 27.57 -4.59
CA THR A 91 3.26 28.03 -3.23
C THR A 91 3.39 26.91 -2.21
N LEU A 92 2.68 25.79 -2.39
CA LEU A 92 2.64 24.76 -1.37
C LEU A 92 3.97 24.00 -1.22
N ALA A 93 4.69 23.76 -2.31
CA ALA A 93 5.97 23.04 -2.26
C ALA A 93 6.98 23.72 -1.31
N SER A 94 7.19 25.03 -1.45
CA SER A 94 8.11 25.76 -0.56
C SER A 94 7.62 25.79 0.89
N LEU A 95 6.31 25.89 1.12
CA LEU A 95 5.76 25.83 2.47
C LEU A 95 5.99 24.46 3.11
N PHE A 96 5.82 23.39 2.35
CA PHE A 96 6.03 22.04 2.84
C PHE A 96 7.51 21.76 3.12
N VAL A 97 8.43 22.24 2.27
CA VAL A 97 9.88 22.16 2.52
C VAL A 97 10.25 22.85 3.83
N ASN A 98 9.67 24.02 4.13
CA ASN A 98 9.89 24.68 5.43
C ASN A 98 9.46 23.80 6.62
N LEU A 99 8.36 23.04 6.49
CA LEU A 99 7.90 22.09 7.52
C LEU A 99 8.82 20.85 7.64
N LEU A 100 9.39 20.36 6.54
CA LEU A 100 10.39 19.28 6.55
C LEU A 100 11.70 19.71 7.22
N CYS A 101 12.04 20.99 7.11
CA CYS A 101 13.21 21.59 7.73
C CYS A 101 12.94 22.23 9.11
N ASP A 102 11.77 22.00 9.71
CA ASP A 102 11.35 22.65 10.95
C ASP A 102 12.29 22.35 12.13
N HIS A 103 12.45 23.32 13.04
CA HIS A 103 13.24 23.14 14.26
C HIS A 103 12.60 22.11 15.21
N SER A 104 11.28 22.00 15.23
CA SER A 104 10.54 21.05 16.05
C SER A 104 10.55 19.67 15.42
N ARG A 105 11.04 18.68 16.17
CA ARG A 105 10.99 17.27 15.76
C ARG A 105 9.56 16.82 15.44
N TRP A 106 8.58 17.22 16.24
CA TRP A 106 7.17 16.83 16.05
C TRP A 106 6.58 17.33 14.73
N VAL A 107 6.98 18.53 14.29
CA VAL A 107 6.55 19.09 13.00
C VAL A 107 7.23 18.33 11.87
N LYS A 108 8.55 18.08 11.96
CA LYS A 108 9.27 17.27 10.97
C LYS A 108 8.69 15.87 10.84
N THR A 109 8.45 15.18 11.93
CA THR A 109 7.82 13.84 11.92
C THR A 109 6.50 13.86 11.16
N ALA A 110 5.59 14.79 11.48
CA ALA A 110 4.33 14.95 10.76
C ALA A 110 4.53 15.27 9.26
N ALA A 111 5.47 16.15 8.93
CA ALA A 111 5.78 16.51 7.54
C ALA A 111 6.36 15.33 6.75
N PHE A 112 7.27 14.55 7.32
CA PHE A 112 7.82 13.36 6.66
C PHE A 112 6.79 12.24 6.50
N GLN A 113 5.88 12.08 7.45
CA GLN A 113 4.73 11.18 7.32
C GLN A 113 3.82 11.58 6.15
N ALA A 114 3.61 12.89 5.97
CA ALA A 114 2.79 13.44 4.89
C ALA A 114 3.55 13.62 3.55
N LEU A 115 4.87 13.41 3.50
CA LEU A 115 5.70 13.76 2.33
C LEU A 115 5.33 12.95 1.09
N GLY A 116 5.34 11.61 1.18
CA GLY A 116 4.94 10.76 0.05
C GLY A 116 3.50 11.02 -0.41
N PRO A 117 2.51 11.08 0.51
CA PRO A 117 1.15 11.50 0.18
C PRO A 117 1.06 12.88 -0.48
N PHE A 118 1.80 13.89 -0.03
CA PHE A 118 1.83 15.20 -0.66
C PHE A 118 2.45 15.15 -2.06
N ILE A 119 3.54 14.42 -2.25
CA ILE A 119 4.14 14.18 -3.57
C ILE A 119 3.10 13.55 -4.51
N SER A 120 2.28 12.61 -4.04
CA SER A 120 1.26 11.97 -4.86
C SER A 120 0.21 12.95 -5.44
N THR A 121 0.04 14.11 -4.80
CA THR A 121 -0.87 15.15 -5.31
C THR A 121 -0.37 15.81 -6.59
N PHE A 122 0.89 15.62 -7.01
CA PHE A 122 1.41 16.10 -8.30
C PHE A 122 1.11 15.15 -9.47
N ALA A 123 0.45 14.01 -9.24
CA ALA A 123 0.14 13.05 -10.28
C ALA A 123 -0.74 13.69 -11.38
N ASP A 124 -0.30 13.53 -12.61
CA ASP A 124 -0.98 14.02 -13.81
C ASP A 124 -1.03 12.88 -14.85
N PRO A 125 -2.18 12.18 -14.97
CA PRO A 125 -2.33 11.07 -15.91
C PRO A 125 -2.03 11.48 -17.37
N SER A 126 -2.25 12.74 -17.70
CA SER A 126 -1.94 13.31 -19.03
C SER A 126 -0.44 13.32 -19.33
N LYS A 127 0.43 13.21 -18.33
CA LYS A 127 1.89 13.18 -18.50
C LYS A 127 2.47 11.78 -18.35
N THR A 128 1.86 10.94 -17.51
CA THR A 128 2.39 9.62 -17.18
C THR A 128 1.75 8.51 -18.00
N GLY A 129 0.58 8.72 -18.60
CA GLY A 129 -0.23 7.68 -19.25
C GLY A 129 -0.78 6.63 -18.28
N LEU A 130 -0.66 6.88 -16.97
CA LEU A 130 -1.09 5.97 -15.90
C LEU A 130 -2.31 6.55 -15.20
N TYR A 131 -3.40 5.80 -15.23
CA TYR A 131 -4.65 6.11 -14.55
C TYR A 131 -4.84 5.15 -13.38
N TYR A 132 -5.48 5.62 -12.32
CA TYR A 132 -5.86 4.76 -11.21
C TYR A 132 -7.38 4.71 -11.13
N ASN A 133 -7.95 3.51 -11.23
CA ASN A 133 -9.39 3.31 -11.14
C ASN A 133 -9.69 2.13 -10.20
N ASN A 134 -10.50 2.38 -9.16
CA ASN A 134 -11.08 1.36 -8.27
C ASN A 134 -10.12 0.26 -7.80
N GLY A 135 -8.90 0.60 -7.39
CA GLY A 135 -7.93 -0.37 -6.86
C GLY A 135 -6.92 -0.89 -7.89
N THR A 136 -6.97 -0.45 -9.15
CA THR A 136 -6.09 -0.95 -10.22
C THR A 136 -5.51 0.20 -11.04
N VAL A 137 -4.23 0.08 -11.37
CA VAL A 137 -3.55 0.97 -12.32
C VAL A 137 -3.92 0.54 -13.73
N VAL A 138 -4.48 1.47 -14.52
CA VAL A 138 -4.81 1.30 -15.93
C VAL A 138 -3.79 2.11 -16.74
N VAL A 139 -3.12 1.44 -17.67
CA VAL A 139 -2.21 2.09 -18.63
C VAL A 139 -3.03 2.47 -19.86
N VAL A 140 -2.94 3.72 -20.32
CA VAL A 140 -3.55 4.16 -21.58
C VAL A 140 -2.43 4.33 -22.59
N ASP A 141 -2.38 3.43 -23.59
CA ASP A 141 -1.36 3.38 -24.64
C ASP A 141 -1.52 4.46 -25.74
N ASP A 142 -2.12 5.61 -25.44
CA ASP A 142 -2.37 6.70 -26.40
C ASP A 142 -1.43 7.90 -26.21
N MET A 143 -0.13 7.66 -26.05
CA MET A 143 0.88 8.68 -26.30
C MET A 143 1.82 8.24 -27.41
N LYS A 144 1.43 8.55 -28.65
CA LYS A 144 2.40 8.75 -29.72
C LYS A 144 3.35 9.84 -29.26
N ASP A 145 4.65 9.54 -29.26
CA ASP A 145 5.72 10.46 -28.91
C ASP A 145 5.54 11.83 -29.59
N ILE A 146 5.08 12.83 -28.84
CA ILE A 146 5.20 14.24 -29.21
C ILE A 146 6.44 14.74 -28.50
N ASP A 147 7.61 14.48 -29.09
CA ASP A 147 8.84 15.21 -28.83
C ASP A 147 9.77 15.04 -30.05
N SER A 148 9.44 15.74 -31.13
CA SER A 148 10.37 16.06 -32.20
C SER A 148 10.20 17.53 -32.57
N ASN A 149 10.78 18.42 -31.75
CA ASN A 149 11.18 19.76 -32.14
C ASN A 149 12.13 20.34 -31.07
N ASP A 150 13.33 19.80 -31.01
CA ASP A 150 14.51 20.62 -30.71
C ASP A 150 15.76 19.96 -31.33
N SER A 151 16.09 20.35 -32.56
CA SER A 151 17.31 19.97 -33.24
C SER A 151 18.00 21.21 -33.80
N GLY A 152 18.81 21.84 -32.96
CA GLY A 152 19.91 22.69 -33.37
C GLY A 152 21.25 22.01 -33.06
N CYS A 153 21.72 21.11 -33.94
CA CYS A 153 23.13 21.08 -34.37
C CYS A 153 23.34 19.99 -35.44
N SER A 154 23.72 20.46 -36.63
CA SER A 154 24.16 19.72 -37.81
C SER A 154 25.51 19.02 -37.60
N VAL A 155 25.61 17.75 -38.00
CA VAL A 155 26.82 17.16 -38.61
C VAL A 155 26.40 16.10 -39.63
N ASP A 156 26.86 16.29 -40.87
CA ASP A 156 26.77 15.38 -42.01
C ASP A 156 27.46 14.03 -41.77
N SER A 157 26.86 12.94 -42.24
CA SER A 157 27.50 12.03 -43.21
C SER A 157 26.54 10.95 -43.70
N SER A 158 26.53 10.82 -45.03
CA SER A 158 25.83 9.87 -45.89
C SER A 158 26.21 8.41 -45.68
N GLU A 159 25.25 7.49 -45.84
CA GLU A 159 25.37 6.32 -46.72
C GLU A 159 24.00 5.64 -46.97
N ASN A 160 23.79 5.20 -48.21
CA ASN A 160 22.57 4.66 -48.81
C ASN A 160 22.27 3.20 -48.40
N VAL A 161 21.01 2.76 -48.56
CA VAL A 161 20.55 1.63 -49.42
C VAL A 161 19.33 0.85 -48.86
N THR A 162 18.22 0.94 -49.63
CA THR A 162 17.06 0.04 -49.87
C THR A 162 16.09 -0.41 -48.76
N SER A 163 14.83 -0.04 -48.99
CA SER A 163 13.58 -0.64 -48.52
C SER A 163 13.24 -1.96 -49.23
N PRO A 164 12.38 -2.79 -48.61
CA PRO A 164 11.40 -3.58 -49.36
C PRO A 164 9.95 -3.27 -48.95
N GLU A 165 9.08 -3.42 -49.96
CA GLU A 165 7.63 -3.30 -49.98
C GLU A 165 6.95 -4.39 -49.12
N VAL A 166 5.78 -4.09 -48.55
CA VAL A 166 4.89 -5.07 -47.92
C VAL A 166 3.51 -5.01 -48.60
N ASP A 167 3.02 -6.20 -48.95
CA ASP A 167 1.88 -6.52 -49.79
C ASP A 167 0.49 -6.15 -49.22
N ASP A 168 -0.42 -5.84 -50.14
CA ASP A 168 -1.81 -5.41 -49.97
C ASP A 168 -2.79 -6.55 -49.57
N CYS A 169 -2.42 -7.38 -48.60
CA CYS A 169 -3.26 -8.51 -48.14
C CYS A 169 -3.75 -8.41 -46.68
N ASP A 170 -3.28 -7.44 -45.89
CA ASP A 170 -3.62 -7.32 -44.45
C ASP A 170 -4.82 -6.38 -44.15
N LEU A 171 -5.33 -5.65 -45.14
CA LEU A 171 -6.46 -4.72 -44.94
C LEU A 171 -7.85 -5.38 -45.02
N GLN A 172 -7.95 -6.62 -45.53
CA GLN A 172 -9.24 -7.34 -45.64
C GLN A 172 -9.55 -8.29 -44.48
N GLN A 173 -8.55 -8.66 -43.66
CA GLN A 173 -8.77 -9.47 -42.46
C GLN A 173 -9.33 -8.64 -41.29
N LEU A 174 -8.89 -7.38 -41.14
CA LEU A 174 -9.35 -6.45 -40.10
C LEU A 174 -10.80 -5.97 -40.27
N GLN A 175 -11.36 -5.98 -41.48
CA GLN A 175 -12.75 -5.58 -41.74
C GLN A 175 -13.78 -6.69 -41.46
N CYS A 176 -13.35 -7.97 -41.37
CA CYS A 176 -14.25 -9.08 -41.02
C CYS A 176 -14.46 -9.21 -39.50
N ASP A 177 -13.48 -8.85 -38.68
CA ASP A 177 -13.56 -8.98 -37.22
C ASP A 177 -14.40 -7.86 -36.57
N LEU A 178 -14.46 -6.68 -37.18
CA LEU A 178 -15.27 -5.54 -36.70
C LEU A 178 -16.78 -5.66 -36.98
N LYS A 179 -17.21 -6.57 -37.86
CA LYS A 179 -18.65 -6.86 -38.10
C LYS A 179 -19.22 -7.98 -37.23
N ARG A 180 -18.39 -8.67 -36.44
CA ARG A 180 -18.85 -9.74 -35.53
C ARG A 180 -19.25 -9.27 -34.13
N ILE A 181 -18.98 -8.01 -33.79
CA ILE A 181 -19.22 -7.44 -32.45
C ILE A 181 -20.58 -6.68 -32.38
N SER A 182 -21.26 -6.44 -33.52
CA SER A 182 -22.45 -5.59 -33.58
C SER A 182 -23.79 -6.27 -33.90
N SER A 183 -23.90 -7.60 -33.81
CA SER A 183 -25.19 -8.28 -34.02
C SER A 183 -25.40 -9.47 -33.10
N THR A 184 -26.14 -9.24 -32.01
CA THR A 184 -27.01 -10.27 -31.42
C THR A 184 -28.32 -9.60 -31.02
N ASP A 185 -29.32 -9.81 -31.89
CA ASP A 185 -30.73 -9.60 -31.62
C ASP A 185 -31.24 -10.55 -30.52
N PHE A 186 -32.28 -10.07 -29.83
CA PHE A 186 -33.10 -10.77 -28.84
C PHE A 186 -33.57 -12.16 -29.32
N CYS A 187 -33.37 -13.18 -28.47
CA CYS A 187 -34.15 -14.42 -28.45
C CYS A 187 -34.22 -14.94 -27.00
N GLU A 188 -35.42 -15.04 -26.44
CA GLU A 188 -35.69 -15.75 -25.17
C GLU A 188 -35.38 -17.25 -25.31
N PRO A 189 -34.91 -17.89 -24.22
CA PRO A 189 -35.35 -19.27 -23.99
C PRO A 189 -35.69 -19.62 -22.53
N ASP A 190 -36.70 -20.47 -22.48
CA ASP A 190 -37.30 -21.24 -21.41
C ASP A 190 -36.41 -21.77 -20.26
N SER A 191 -37.10 -21.91 -19.13
CA SER A 191 -36.75 -22.60 -17.89
C SER A 191 -35.95 -23.90 -18.03
N ARG A 192 -34.69 -23.90 -17.57
CA ARG A 192 -34.09 -24.94 -16.69
C ARG A 192 -32.64 -24.61 -16.29
N SER A 193 -32.47 -24.33 -15.00
CA SER A 193 -31.26 -24.46 -14.15
C SER A 193 -29.88 -24.53 -14.84
N THR A 194 -29.08 -23.46 -14.71
CA THR A 194 -27.61 -23.56 -14.59
C THR A 194 -27.10 -22.37 -13.77
N PHE A 195 -26.50 -22.68 -12.63
CA PHE A 195 -25.96 -21.74 -11.65
C PHE A 195 -24.48 -21.50 -12.00
N CYS A 196 -24.11 -20.28 -12.42
CA CYS A 196 -22.72 -19.88 -12.56
C CYS A 196 -22.58 -18.35 -12.56
N ASP A 197 -22.79 -17.72 -11.41
CA ASP A 197 -22.56 -16.28 -11.25
C ASP A 197 -21.09 -15.99 -10.90
N SER A 198 -20.39 -15.37 -11.85
CA SER A 198 -19.11 -14.66 -11.67
C SER A 198 -19.18 -13.53 -10.63
N GLU A 199 -20.36 -13.24 -10.11
CA GLU A 199 -20.65 -12.18 -9.14
C GLU A 199 -20.44 -12.62 -7.67
N VAL A 200 -20.50 -13.94 -7.39
CA VAL A 200 -20.27 -14.50 -6.04
C VAL A 200 -18.80 -14.42 -5.63
N ILE A 201 -17.86 -14.47 -6.61
CA ILE A 201 -16.42 -14.34 -6.34
C ILE A 201 -16.08 -12.91 -5.89
N ARG A 202 -16.75 -11.88 -6.42
CA ARG A 202 -16.55 -10.49 -5.97
C ARG A 202 -17.15 -10.21 -4.59
N LYS A 203 -18.27 -10.85 -4.24
CA LYS A 203 -18.94 -10.65 -2.93
C LYS A 203 -18.25 -11.35 -1.75
N THR A 204 -17.40 -12.35 -1.98
CA THR A 204 -16.76 -13.12 -0.89
C THR A 204 -15.53 -12.42 -0.27
N PHE A 205 -15.05 -11.31 -0.86
CA PHE A 205 -13.88 -10.56 -0.36
C PHE A 205 -14.20 -9.33 0.51
N GLN A 206 -15.48 -9.05 0.77
CA GLN A 206 -15.86 -8.06 1.79
C GLN A 206 -16.04 -8.74 3.16
N LEU A 207 -14.91 -9.03 3.80
CA LEU A 207 -14.87 -9.25 5.24
C LEU A 207 -14.73 -7.89 5.92
N ASP A 208 -15.73 -7.52 6.72
CA ASP A 208 -15.70 -6.40 7.65
C ASP A 208 -14.46 -6.49 8.55
N ASN A 209 -13.42 -5.75 8.19
CA ASN A 209 -12.21 -5.58 8.98
C ASN A 209 -11.96 -4.08 9.16
N HIS A 210 -12.36 -3.54 10.31
CA HIS A 210 -11.97 -2.21 10.79
C HIS A 210 -10.46 -2.08 11.12
N SER A 211 -9.60 -2.91 10.51
CA SER A 211 -8.14 -2.87 10.61
C SER A 211 -7.44 -3.40 9.34
N ALA A 212 -8.15 -3.47 8.20
CA ALA A 212 -7.57 -3.91 6.95
C ALA A 212 -6.54 -2.89 6.44
N PHE A 213 -5.28 -3.34 6.32
CA PHE A 213 -4.25 -2.69 5.53
C PHE A 213 -4.81 -2.26 4.17
N ASN A 214 -4.92 -0.96 3.97
CA ASN A 214 -5.36 -0.34 2.72
C ASN A 214 -4.19 0.51 2.24
N ASN A 215 -3.58 0.18 1.10
CA ASN A 215 -2.50 0.98 0.47
C ASN A 215 -2.94 2.40 0.05
N PHE A 216 -4.21 2.73 0.22
CA PHE A 216 -4.87 3.82 -0.50
C PHE A 216 -5.78 4.69 0.38
N GLN A 217 -5.45 4.84 1.66
CA GLN A 217 -6.19 5.72 2.60
C GLN A 217 -6.15 7.22 2.19
N TYR A 218 -5.46 7.57 1.09
CA TYR A 218 -5.27 8.94 0.60
C TYR A 218 -5.66 9.16 -0.87
N TRP A 219 -6.41 8.24 -1.51
CA TRP A 219 -6.93 8.50 -2.87
C TRP A 219 -8.33 9.10 -2.88
N ARG A 220 -8.57 9.88 -3.94
CA ARG A 220 -9.72 10.77 -4.15
C ARG A 220 -11.05 10.07 -3.88
N ILE A 221 -11.92 10.79 -3.16
CA ILE A 221 -13.37 10.60 -3.30
C ILE A 221 -13.72 11.07 -4.73
N PRO A 222 -14.31 10.23 -5.60
CA PRO A 222 -14.83 10.71 -6.87
C PRO A 222 -15.81 11.85 -6.62
N ILE A 223 -15.72 12.91 -7.43
CA ILE A 223 -16.73 13.97 -7.44
C ILE A 223 -18.08 13.26 -7.67
N PRO A 224 -19.10 13.47 -6.82
CA PRO A 224 -20.40 12.89 -7.06
C PRO A 224 -20.88 13.33 -8.44
N GLU A 225 -21.11 12.37 -9.33
CA GLU A 225 -21.91 12.60 -10.53
C GLU A 225 -23.29 13.06 -10.06
N ILE A 226 -23.68 14.26 -10.49
CA ILE A 226 -24.98 14.85 -10.23
C ILE A 226 -25.99 14.11 -11.11
N GLU A 227 -26.96 13.42 -10.52
CA GLU A 227 -28.22 13.10 -11.18
C GLU A 227 -29.39 13.85 -10.53
N LEU A 228 -30.24 14.38 -11.42
CA LEU A 228 -31.35 15.31 -11.18
C LEU A 228 -32.58 14.63 -10.57
N ASP A 229 -33.37 15.45 -9.86
CA ASP A 229 -34.68 15.25 -9.22
C ASP A 229 -35.50 13.99 -9.55
N ILE A 230 -35.85 13.24 -8.48
CA ILE A 230 -37.15 12.57 -8.37
C ILE A 230 -37.73 12.82 -6.97
N GLU A 231 -38.91 13.44 -6.96
CA GLU A 231 -39.74 13.75 -5.79
C GLU A 231 -40.24 12.51 -5.01
N ARG A 232 -40.44 12.75 -3.69
CA ARG A 232 -41.34 12.07 -2.72
C ARG A 232 -40.90 10.76 -2.06
N GLY A 233 -40.71 10.84 -0.74
CA GLY A 233 -41.17 9.78 0.18
C GLY A 233 -40.20 9.35 1.29
N GLU A 234 -40.22 10.08 2.40
CA GLU A 234 -40.01 9.65 3.80
C GLU A 234 -38.78 8.81 4.22
N CYS A 235 -38.08 9.37 5.21
CA CYS A 235 -36.98 8.79 5.98
C CYS A 235 -37.52 7.82 7.05
N THR A 236 -36.96 6.61 7.16
CA THR A 236 -37.17 5.75 8.34
C THR A 236 -35.83 5.37 8.98
N GLN A 237 -35.64 5.89 10.19
CA GLN A 237 -34.58 5.55 11.13
C GLN A 237 -34.76 4.10 11.63
N ILE A 238 -33.70 3.29 11.62
CA ILE A 238 -33.63 2.05 12.41
C ILE A 238 -32.29 2.05 13.17
N PRO A 239 -32.29 2.29 14.49
CA PRO A 239 -31.12 2.07 15.33
C PRO A 239 -31.05 0.60 15.77
N VAL A 240 -29.93 -0.07 15.52
CA VAL A 240 -29.66 -1.42 16.07
C VAL A 240 -28.96 -1.28 17.42
N ARG A 241 -29.62 -1.78 18.47
CA ARG A 241 -29.09 -1.91 19.84
C ARG A 241 -28.44 -3.30 19.98
N VAL A 242 -27.23 -3.38 20.51
CA VAL A 242 -26.64 -4.65 20.98
C VAL A 242 -26.57 -4.62 22.50
N HIS A 243 -27.19 -5.62 23.13
CA HIS A 243 -27.19 -5.86 24.57
C HIS A 243 -26.01 -6.78 24.93
N ILE A 244 -25.23 -6.40 25.95
CA ILE A 244 -24.31 -7.32 26.63
C ILE A 244 -24.53 -7.11 28.13
N GLU A 245 -25.01 -8.14 28.83
CA GLU A 245 -25.12 -8.15 30.29
C GLU A 245 -23.80 -8.55 30.94
N ASN A 246 -23.47 -7.93 32.08
CA ASN A 246 -22.54 -8.52 33.05
C ASN A 246 -22.90 -8.10 34.49
N ASP A 247 -22.76 -9.04 35.42
CA ASP A 247 -23.29 -9.10 36.79
C ASP A 247 -22.71 -8.09 37.80
N SER A 248 -22.79 -6.79 37.54
CA SER A 248 -22.69 -5.80 38.61
C SER A 248 -23.32 -4.47 38.22
N ASN A 249 -24.49 -4.18 38.82
CA ASN A 249 -25.26 -2.94 38.72
C ASN A 249 -24.42 -1.67 38.93
N LYS A 250 -23.79 -1.16 37.87
CA LYS A 250 -23.34 0.23 37.75
C LYS A 250 -23.66 0.74 36.35
N GLU A 251 -24.59 1.69 36.29
CA GLU A 251 -24.98 2.42 35.08
C GLU A 251 -23.78 3.23 34.54
N VAL A 252 -23.54 3.16 33.23
CA VAL A 252 -22.59 4.03 32.52
C VAL A 252 -23.29 4.69 31.35
N PHE A 253 -23.21 6.03 31.31
CA PHE A 253 -23.68 6.86 30.23
C PHE A 253 -22.83 6.65 28.96
N SER A 254 -23.50 6.52 27.82
CA SER A 254 -22.90 6.58 26.48
C SER A 254 -22.71 8.05 26.09
N THR A 255 -21.49 8.45 25.72
CA THR A 255 -21.30 9.65 24.88
C THR A 255 -20.32 9.35 23.75
N THR A 256 -20.77 9.60 22.52
CA THR A 256 -19.93 9.83 21.35
C THR A 256 -19.58 11.31 21.32
N LYS A 257 -18.51 11.72 22.01
CA LYS A 257 -17.84 13.03 21.85
C LYS A 257 -16.51 13.03 22.59
N LEU A 258 -15.42 13.12 21.84
CA LEU A 258 -14.07 13.33 22.36
C LEU A 258 -13.88 14.83 22.64
N SER A 259 -14.49 15.35 23.71
CA SER A 259 -14.24 16.74 24.13
C SER A 259 -14.27 17.03 25.64
N ASP A 260 -14.46 16.06 26.53
CA ASP A 260 -14.49 16.32 27.97
C ASP A 260 -13.44 15.52 28.74
N VAL A 261 -12.14 15.85 28.55
CA VAL A 261 -11.09 15.66 29.59
C VAL A 261 -10.03 16.76 29.45
N ILE A 262 -10.44 18.04 29.50
CA ILE A 262 -9.55 19.13 29.91
C ILE A 262 -10.35 20.08 30.79
N SER A 263 -10.56 19.68 32.03
CA SER A 263 -10.80 20.61 33.13
C SER A 263 -10.48 19.88 34.42
N ASN A 264 -9.23 19.96 34.84
CA ASN A 264 -8.77 20.04 36.23
C ASN A 264 -7.25 20.12 36.20
N GLU A 265 -6.74 21.32 35.95
CA GLU A 265 -5.46 21.72 36.52
C GLU A 265 -5.70 21.89 38.01
N ASP A 266 -5.05 21.05 38.83
CA ASP A 266 -4.46 21.50 40.08
C ASP A 266 -3.49 20.43 40.62
N ASN A 267 -2.25 20.89 40.84
CA ASN A 267 -1.16 20.29 41.61
C ASN A 267 -0.12 19.43 40.85
N GLY A 268 1.06 20.06 40.66
CA GLY A 268 2.34 19.39 40.87
C GLY A 268 3.07 18.92 39.62
N TRP A 269 4.10 19.66 39.24
CA TRP A 269 5.11 19.22 38.27
C TRP A 269 5.75 17.90 38.72
N THR A 270 5.65 16.85 37.90
CA THR A 270 6.68 15.80 37.82
C THR A 270 6.82 15.34 36.37
N MET A 271 8.01 15.56 35.80
CA MET A 271 8.45 14.89 34.59
C MET A 271 8.49 13.38 34.86
N SER A 272 7.89 12.59 33.99
CA SER A 272 8.28 11.19 33.80
C SER A 272 8.28 10.88 32.32
N SER A 273 9.44 10.42 31.87
CA SER A 273 9.76 9.93 30.55
C SER A 273 8.91 8.71 30.22
N GLU A 274 8.08 8.81 29.19
CA GLU A 274 7.62 7.64 28.44
C GLU A 274 8.73 7.29 27.44
N VAL A 275 9.41 6.17 27.71
CA VAL A 275 10.23 5.44 26.76
C VAL A 275 9.34 4.31 26.24
N ASP A 276 9.08 4.30 24.93
CA ASP A 276 8.30 3.25 24.28
C ASP A 276 8.99 1.88 24.41
N VAL A 277 8.26 0.91 24.98
CA VAL A 277 8.70 -0.47 25.18
C VAL A 277 8.10 -1.34 24.07
N ALA A 278 8.86 -1.55 23.00
CA ALA A 278 8.62 -2.62 22.03
C ALA A 278 9.72 -3.68 22.17
N CYS A 279 9.50 -4.65 23.08
CA CYS A 279 10.05 -6.02 23.13
C CYS A 279 10.22 -6.51 24.57
N PHE A 280 9.16 -6.91 25.29
CA PHE A 280 9.25 -7.85 26.43
C PHE A 280 7.86 -8.43 26.76
N SER A 281 7.43 -9.46 26.05
CA SER A 281 6.31 -10.29 26.50
C SER A 281 6.83 -11.34 27.50
N ASN A 282 6.89 -10.98 28.80
CA ASN A 282 6.81 -11.86 29.99
C ASN A 282 7.53 -11.26 31.22
N LEU A 283 7.10 -10.09 31.70
CA LEU A 283 7.49 -9.59 33.02
C LEU A 283 6.21 -9.23 33.78
N THR A 284 5.98 -9.90 34.90
CA THR A 284 4.90 -9.57 35.84
C THR A 284 5.24 -8.28 36.61
N ASN A 285 4.22 -7.64 37.19
CA ASN A 285 4.24 -6.32 37.84
C ASN A 285 5.22 -6.13 39.04
N SER A 286 6.24 -6.98 39.21
CA SER A 286 7.19 -6.94 40.35
C SER A 286 8.67 -7.05 39.92
N SER A 287 9.05 -6.47 38.78
CA SER A 287 10.45 -6.40 38.33
C SER A 287 11.02 -4.97 38.52
N ARG A 288 12.21 -4.85 39.15
CA ARG A 288 12.95 -3.58 39.28
C ARG A 288 14.25 -3.64 38.49
N PHE A 289 14.54 -2.57 37.76
CA PHE A 289 15.79 -2.43 37.00
C PHE A 289 16.79 -1.55 37.73
N THR A 290 18.05 -1.96 37.77
CA THR A 290 19.15 -1.15 38.33
C THR A 290 20.30 -1.04 37.32
N THR A 291 21.00 0.09 37.35
CA THR A 291 22.13 0.37 36.45
C THR A 291 23.41 0.51 37.26
N ASN A 292 24.51 -0.07 36.79
CA ASN A 292 25.83 0.21 37.37
C ASN A 292 26.82 0.55 36.25
N GLY A 293 26.93 1.85 35.93
CA GLY A 293 27.92 2.44 35.02
C GLY A 293 27.80 2.08 33.54
N GLU A 294 27.74 0.78 33.21
CA GLU A 294 27.79 0.26 31.84
C GLU A 294 26.87 -0.96 31.59
N ASN A 295 26.18 -1.48 32.63
CA ASN A 295 25.27 -2.63 32.52
C ASN A 295 23.89 -2.34 33.17
N ILE A 296 22.83 -2.90 32.59
CA ILE A 296 21.46 -2.92 33.13
C ILE A 296 21.16 -4.31 33.71
N TYR A 297 20.68 -4.36 34.95
CA TYR A 297 20.29 -5.60 35.63
C TYR A 297 18.79 -5.59 35.90
N CYS A 298 18.14 -6.74 35.72
CA CYS A 298 16.77 -6.98 36.17
C CYS A 298 16.81 -7.78 37.49
N VAL A 299 16.19 -7.25 38.54
CA VAL A 299 16.03 -7.95 39.83
C VAL A 299 14.58 -8.40 39.95
N VAL A 300 14.37 -9.70 40.16
CA VAL A 300 13.08 -10.32 40.41
C VAL A 300 13.05 -10.74 41.88
N ASP A 301 12.20 -10.11 42.69
CA ASP A 301 11.98 -10.52 44.08
C ASP A 301 11.03 -11.72 44.08
N ASP A 302 11.57 -12.93 44.17
CA ASP A 302 10.82 -14.11 44.58
C ASP A 302 11.31 -14.54 45.97
N GLU A 303 10.39 -14.88 46.88
CA GLU A 303 10.67 -15.37 48.25
C GLU A 303 11.42 -16.72 48.32
N LYS A 304 12.11 -17.13 47.25
CA LYS A 304 13.00 -18.29 47.22
C LYS A 304 14.31 -17.92 46.52
N ASN A 305 15.27 -17.46 47.32
CA ASN A 305 16.69 -17.22 47.03
C ASN A 305 17.27 -17.94 45.79
N LEU A 306 17.04 -17.42 44.58
CA LEU A 306 17.84 -17.74 43.40
C LEU A 306 17.98 -16.50 42.50
N THR A 307 19.12 -15.83 42.60
CA THR A 307 19.55 -14.80 41.64
C THR A 307 20.00 -15.47 40.35
N THR A 308 19.21 -15.38 39.29
CA THR A 308 19.65 -15.71 37.92
C THR A 308 19.76 -14.40 37.13
N GLY A 309 20.99 -13.97 36.87
CA GLY A 309 21.27 -12.79 36.04
C GLY A 309 21.29 -13.15 34.56
N ILE A 310 20.44 -12.51 33.75
CA ILE A 310 20.48 -12.58 32.29
C ILE A 310 21.40 -11.46 31.78
N LYS A 311 22.45 -11.81 31.04
CA LYS A 311 23.40 -10.85 30.45
C LYS A 311 22.82 -10.30 29.13
N LEU A 312 22.31 -9.08 29.13
CA LEU A 312 21.84 -8.37 27.94
C LEU A 312 23.04 -7.67 27.25
N ILE A 313 23.48 -8.25 26.13
CA ILE A 313 24.20 -7.66 24.97
C ILE A 313 25.35 -6.67 25.27
N ASP A 314 26.58 -7.08 24.93
CA ASP A 314 27.82 -6.30 25.01
C ASP A 314 27.81 -5.07 24.08
N ILE A 315 27.84 -3.86 24.65
CA ILE A 315 27.88 -2.56 23.93
C ILE A 315 29.08 -2.44 22.96
N TYR A 316 30.09 -3.31 23.13
CA TYR A 316 31.28 -3.35 22.29
C TYR A 316 31.00 -3.84 20.86
N ASP A 317 30.01 -4.72 20.65
CA ASP A 317 29.68 -5.25 19.31
C ASP A 317 28.93 -4.22 18.45
N VAL A 318 28.08 -3.40 19.05
CA VAL A 318 27.37 -2.30 18.36
C VAL A 318 28.35 -1.23 17.89
N LYS A 319 29.35 -0.88 18.72
CA LYS A 319 30.42 0.06 18.33
C LYS A 319 31.28 -0.46 17.19
N ASN A 320 31.51 -1.77 17.10
CA ASN A 320 32.25 -2.38 16.00
C ASN A 320 31.42 -2.49 14.71
N GLN A 321 30.10 -2.68 14.81
CA GLN A 321 29.20 -2.60 13.65
C GLN A 321 29.11 -1.17 13.08
N LEU A 322 29.05 -0.15 13.96
CA LEU A 322 29.10 1.26 13.56
C LEU A 322 30.43 1.67 12.90
N ARG A 323 31.56 1.06 13.32
CA ARG A 323 32.87 1.27 12.67
C ARG A 323 32.99 0.59 11.30
N LYS A 324 32.31 -0.54 11.09
CA LYS A 324 32.26 -1.20 9.77
C LYS A 324 31.36 -0.45 8.78
N SER A 325 30.28 0.19 9.24
CA SER A 325 29.43 1.05 8.39
C SER A 325 30.10 2.38 7.98
N GLN A 326 31.15 2.82 8.68
CA GLN A 326 31.92 4.03 8.32
C GLN A 326 32.98 3.80 7.23
N GLN A 327 33.15 2.57 6.71
CA GLN A 327 34.10 2.25 5.63
C GLN A 327 33.44 1.88 4.29
N VAL A 328 32.12 2.07 4.14
CA VAL A 328 31.48 1.96 2.82
C VAL A 328 31.65 3.29 2.08
N ASN A 329 32.42 3.24 0.99
CA ASN A 329 32.69 4.30 0.00
C ASN A 329 31.68 5.46 0.01
N SER A 330 32.12 6.61 0.52
CA SER A 330 31.58 7.92 0.20
C SER A 330 31.95 8.30 -1.23
N GLN A 331 31.33 7.65 -2.22
CA GLN A 331 31.10 8.34 -3.49
C GLN A 331 29.80 9.14 -3.33
N PRO A 332 29.76 10.42 -3.75
CA PRO A 332 28.50 11.15 -3.77
C PRO A 332 27.57 10.38 -4.71
N TYR A 333 26.43 9.96 -4.17
CA TYR A 333 25.28 9.39 -4.87
C TYR A 333 25.13 10.04 -6.25
N SER A 334 24.65 9.29 -7.24
CA SER A 334 24.38 9.84 -8.58
C SER A 334 23.14 10.76 -8.56
N VAL A 335 23.21 11.85 -7.78
CA VAL A 335 22.27 12.97 -7.72
C VAL A 335 22.09 13.59 -9.12
N LYS A 336 23.05 13.41 -10.02
CA LYS A 336 22.97 13.94 -11.40
C LYS A 336 21.82 13.35 -12.23
N ALA A 337 21.30 12.17 -11.91
CA ALA A 337 20.13 11.61 -12.59
C ALA A 337 18.79 12.09 -12.01
N VAL A 338 18.77 12.51 -10.73
CA VAL A 338 17.56 12.94 -9.99
C VAL A 338 16.95 14.24 -10.54
N LEU A 339 17.72 15.03 -11.29
CA LEU A 339 17.40 16.43 -11.61
C LEU A 339 16.83 16.70 -13.02
N LYS A 340 16.49 15.67 -13.81
CA LYS A 340 15.94 15.88 -15.17
C LYS A 340 14.42 15.71 -15.30
N GLN A 341 13.72 15.50 -14.19
CA GLN A 341 12.25 15.45 -14.17
C GLN A 341 11.67 16.79 -13.73
N ASN A 342 10.55 17.20 -14.32
CA ASN A 342 9.83 18.43 -13.99
C ASN A 342 8.43 18.16 -13.38
N ILE A 343 8.13 16.90 -13.05
CA ILE A 343 6.84 16.46 -12.51
C ILE A 343 6.73 16.81 -11.02
N ILE A 344 7.74 16.47 -10.22
CA ILE A 344 7.79 16.76 -8.77
C ILE A 344 8.87 17.82 -8.51
N PRO A 345 8.64 18.83 -7.64
CA PRO A 345 9.70 19.73 -7.20
C PRO A 345 10.92 18.97 -6.66
N SER A 346 12.13 19.32 -7.11
CA SER A 346 13.36 18.57 -6.81
C SER A 346 13.62 18.42 -5.32
N GLU A 347 13.41 19.49 -4.54
CA GLU A 347 13.60 19.49 -3.09
C GLU A 347 12.71 18.46 -2.38
N LEU A 348 11.45 18.31 -2.80
CA LEU A 348 10.54 17.32 -2.22
C LEU A 348 11.00 15.89 -2.52
N LEU A 349 11.45 15.65 -3.76
CA LEU A 349 11.98 14.34 -4.14
C LEU A 349 13.27 14.02 -3.39
N GLU A 350 14.18 14.99 -3.25
CA GLU A 350 15.42 14.82 -2.48
C GLU A 350 15.14 14.49 -1.02
N HIS A 351 14.19 15.17 -0.37
CA HIS A 351 13.76 14.82 0.99
C HIS A 351 13.16 13.42 1.07
N TYR A 352 12.38 13.00 0.07
CA TYR A 352 11.77 11.69 0.03
C TYR A 352 12.81 10.57 -0.11
N LEU A 353 13.77 10.73 -1.03
CA LEU A 353 14.88 9.79 -1.22
C LEU A 353 15.76 9.70 0.04
N ASN A 354 15.87 10.79 0.80
CA ASN A 354 16.61 10.82 2.07
C ASN A 354 15.86 10.18 3.25
N MET A 355 14.58 9.77 3.10
CA MET A 355 13.85 9.09 4.18
C MET A 355 14.48 7.76 4.58
N ILE A 356 15.24 7.11 3.67
CA ILE A 356 15.94 5.84 3.94
C ILE A 356 17.35 6.02 4.52
N ASN A 357 17.77 7.26 4.77
CA ASN A 357 19.08 7.53 5.36
C ASN A 357 19.06 7.16 6.87
N PRO A 358 19.91 6.23 7.34
CA PRO A 358 19.88 5.77 8.74
C PRO A 358 20.08 6.87 9.79
N ILE A 359 20.75 7.98 9.43
CA ILE A 359 20.93 9.14 10.32
C ILE A 359 19.57 9.76 10.69
N ASN A 360 18.60 9.70 9.78
CA ASN A 360 17.28 10.30 9.97
C ASN A 360 16.42 9.49 10.95
N TYR A 361 16.67 8.19 11.12
CA TYR A 361 15.92 7.33 12.05
C TYR A 361 16.07 7.78 13.51
N GLN A 362 17.29 8.18 13.87
CA GLN A 362 17.59 8.65 15.23
C GLN A 362 17.15 10.10 15.43
N THR A 363 17.30 10.94 14.40
CA THR A 363 17.14 12.40 14.52
C THR A 363 15.72 12.90 14.26
N ILE A 364 14.91 12.15 13.51
CA ILE A 364 13.56 12.55 13.08
C ILE A 364 12.52 11.53 13.54
N ASP A 365 12.54 10.31 13.02
CA ASP A 365 11.54 9.28 13.32
C ASP A 365 12.08 7.88 12.97
N PRO A 366 12.08 6.92 13.92
CA PRO A 366 12.53 5.55 13.66
C PRO A 366 11.71 4.80 12.60
N GLU A 367 10.50 5.25 12.28
CA GLU A 367 9.60 4.61 11.30
C GLU A 367 9.67 5.23 9.90
N LEU A 368 10.64 6.12 9.62
CA LEU A 368 10.75 6.78 8.31
C LEU A 368 10.82 5.82 7.12
N SER A 369 11.56 4.71 7.25
CA SER A 369 11.63 3.71 6.18
C SER A 369 10.26 3.06 5.91
N HIS A 370 9.45 2.88 6.96
CA HIS A 370 8.08 2.39 6.81
C HIS A 370 7.19 3.40 6.09
N HIS A 371 7.23 4.68 6.45
CA HIS A 371 6.47 5.73 5.76
C HIS A 371 6.90 5.88 4.29
N CYS A 372 8.20 5.78 4.01
CA CYS A 372 8.74 5.77 2.65
C CYS A 372 8.23 4.54 1.87
N ALA A 373 8.36 3.33 2.42
CA ALA A 373 7.86 2.11 1.79
C ALA A 373 6.36 2.16 1.48
N TYR A 374 5.56 2.64 2.43
CA TYR A 374 4.12 2.69 2.31
C TYR A 374 3.64 3.63 1.19
N SER A 375 4.31 4.76 1.00
CA SER A 375 3.94 5.76 -0.02
C SER A 375 4.64 5.58 -1.37
N LEU A 376 5.61 4.66 -1.47
CA LEU A 376 6.42 4.45 -2.67
C LEU A 376 5.60 4.17 -3.93
N PRO A 377 4.58 3.30 -3.94
CA PRO A 377 3.78 3.08 -5.14
C PRO A 377 3.11 4.35 -5.67
N ALA A 378 2.63 5.22 -4.79
CA ALA A 378 2.01 6.48 -5.19
C ALA A 378 3.04 7.48 -5.75
N VAL A 379 4.24 7.53 -5.17
CA VAL A 379 5.35 8.35 -5.68
C VAL A 379 5.84 7.82 -7.04
N ALA A 380 5.95 6.51 -7.20
CA ALA A 380 6.33 5.87 -8.46
C ALA A 380 5.28 6.12 -9.56
N LEU A 381 3.99 6.06 -9.22
CA LEU A 381 2.90 6.41 -10.14
C LEU A 381 2.98 7.89 -10.57
N THR A 382 3.29 8.77 -9.63
CA THR A 382 3.40 10.22 -9.88
C THR A 382 4.57 10.55 -10.79
N LEU A 383 5.76 9.99 -10.52
CA LEU A 383 6.92 10.15 -11.38
C LEU A 383 6.71 9.47 -12.74
N GLY A 384 6.01 8.33 -12.76
CA GLY A 384 5.85 7.51 -13.94
C GLY A 384 7.09 6.67 -14.25
N ARG A 385 6.87 5.64 -15.09
CA ARG A 385 7.88 4.64 -15.46
C ARG A 385 9.20 5.24 -15.93
N LYS A 386 9.15 6.28 -16.77
CA LYS A 386 10.33 6.93 -17.37
C LYS A 386 11.37 7.34 -16.33
N TYR A 387 10.94 7.68 -15.11
CA TYR A 387 11.79 8.14 -14.03
C TYR A 387 11.99 7.11 -12.92
N TRP A 388 11.66 5.83 -13.16
CA TRP A 388 11.97 4.72 -12.26
C TRP A 388 13.44 4.68 -11.78
N PRO A 389 14.46 4.99 -12.61
CA PRO A 389 15.84 5.04 -12.13
C PRO A 389 16.07 5.96 -10.93
N CYS A 390 15.24 6.99 -10.72
CA CYS A 390 15.32 7.87 -9.55
C CYS A 390 14.89 7.18 -8.24
N LEU A 391 14.00 6.19 -8.32
CA LEU A 391 13.45 5.47 -7.15
C LEU A 391 14.06 4.09 -6.96
N LYS A 392 14.74 3.53 -7.98
CA LYS A 392 15.23 2.15 -7.97
C LYS A 392 16.09 1.83 -6.74
N GLU A 393 17.10 2.66 -6.47
CA GLU A 393 18.01 2.43 -5.34
C GLU A 393 17.26 2.51 -3.99
N THR A 394 16.32 3.45 -3.87
CA THR A 394 15.45 3.56 -2.68
C THR A 394 14.60 2.31 -2.50
N TYR A 395 14.02 1.79 -3.59
CA TYR A 395 13.23 0.58 -3.57
C TYR A 395 14.05 -0.66 -3.18
N GLU A 396 15.23 -0.85 -3.77
CA GLU A 396 16.13 -1.96 -3.47
C GLU A 396 16.63 -1.90 -2.01
N THR A 397 16.91 -0.70 -1.50
CA THR A 397 17.28 -0.48 -0.09
C THR A 397 16.14 -0.89 0.84
N LEU A 398 14.91 -0.44 0.57
CA LEU A 398 13.74 -0.81 1.37
C LEU A 398 13.39 -2.30 1.28
N ALA A 399 13.63 -2.93 0.12
CA ALA A 399 13.40 -4.36 -0.07
C ALA A 399 14.35 -5.23 0.75
N SER A 400 15.49 -4.67 1.16
CA SER A 400 16.50 -5.32 2.01
C SER A 400 16.55 -4.71 3.42
N ASP A 401 15.54 -3.93 3.81
CA ASP A 401 15.49 -3.25 5.10
C ASP A 401 15.56 -4.24 6.26
N MET A 402 16.24 -3.88 7.35
CA MET A 402 16.37 -4.74 8.53
C MET A 402 15.00 -5.07 9.14
N GLN A 403 14.05 -4.13 9.06
CA GLN A 403 12.73 -4.30 9.62
C GLN A 403 11.80 -5.06 8.67
N TRP A 404 11.28 -6.19 9.16
CA TRP A 404 10.43 -7.05 8.34
C TRP A 404 9.14 -6.35 7.90
N SER A 405 8.59 -5.42 8.70
CA SER A 405 7.35 -4.71 8.35
C SER A 405 7.53 -3.80 7.13
N VAL A 406 8.74 -3.25 6.92
CA VAL A 406 9.10 -2.48 5.72
C VAL A 406 9.14 -3.40 4.50
N ARG A 407 9.85 -4.54 4.60
CA ARG A 407 9.91 -5.55 3.53
C ARG A 407 8.53 -6.10 3.19
N TRP A 408 7.70 -6.37 4.20
CA TRP A 408 6.32 -6.80 4.04
C TRP A 408 5.46 -5.76 3.30
N THR A 409 5.67 -4.47 3.56
CA THR A 409 4.96 -3.38 2.87
C THR A 409 5.28 -3.39 1.37
N LEU A 410 6.54 -3.59 1.00
CA LEU A 410 6.95 -3.75 -0.41
C LEU A 410 6.40 -5.04 -1.02
N ALA A 411 6.52 -6.17 -0.31
CA ALA A 411 6.00 -7.45 -0.77
C ALA A 411 4.49 -7.40 -1.09
N SER A 412 3.72 -6.74 -0.22
CA SER A 412 2.27 -6.58 -0.36
C SER A 412 1.86 -5.64 -1.50
N SER A 413 2.72 -4.71 -1.89
CA SER A 413 2.49 -3.74 -2.97
C SER A 413 3.21 -4.07 -4.29
N LEU A 414 3.98 -5.16 -4.33
CA LEU A 414 4.84 -5.50 -5.47
C LEU A 414 4.07 -5.67 -6.80
N HIS A 415 2.86 -6.24 -6.76
CA HIS A 415 2.00 -6.37 -7.95
C HIS A 415 1.58 -5.00 -8.53
N GLN A 416 1.34 -4.01 -7.68
CA GLN A 416 1.02 -2.64 -8.11
C GLN A 416 2.26 -1.96 -8.71
N MET A 417 3.43 -2.17 -8.08
CA MET A 417 4.70 -1.71 -8.63
C MET A 417 4.95 -2.30 -10.02
N SER A 418 4.68 -3.59 -10.21
CA SER A 418 4.79 -4.24 -11.52
C SER A 418 3.86 -3.64 -12.57
N LEU A 419 2.63 -3.24 -12.21
CA LEU A 419 1.72 -2.53 -13.12
C LEU A 419 2.26 -1.15 -13.53
N ILE A 420 2.73 -0.35 -12.56
CA ILE A 420 3.26 0.99 -12.79
C ILE A 420 4.50 0.94 -13.70
N LEU A 421 5.42 0.03 -13.40
CA LEU A 421 6.72 -0.07 -14.09
C LEU A 421 6.68 -0.93 -15.35
N GLY A 422 5.63 -1.75 -15.50
CA GLY A 422 5.39 -2.71 -16.58
C GLY A 422 6.51 -3.72 -16.84
N PRO A 423 6.43 -4.44 -17.98
CA PRO A 423 7.11 -5.71 -18.13
C PRO A 423 8.64 -5.60 -18.11
N GLU A 424 9.21 -4.59 -18.78
CA GLU A 424 10.68 -4.45 -18.86
C GLU A 424 11.33 -4.30 -17.47
N TYR A 425 10.87 -3.34 -16.67
CA TYR A 425 11.39 -3.14 -15.32
C TYR A 425 10.89 -4.21 -14.34
N THR A 426 9.71 -4.78 -14.56
CA THR A 426 9.23 -5.92 -13.77
C THR A 426 10.18 -7.11 -13.89
N SER A 427 10.54 -7.49 -15.11
CA SER A 427 11.50 -8.57 -15.37
C SER A 427 12.90 -8.25 -14.88
N ARG A 428 13.40 -7.03 -15.17
CA ARG A 428 14.79 -6.66 -14.88
C ARG A 428 15.04 -6.38 -13.40
N ASP A 429 14.16 -5.61 -12.76
CA ASP A 429 14.39 -5.04 -11.43
C ASP A 429 13.50 -5.65 -10.35
N LEU A 430 12.22 -5.95 -10.64
CA LEU A 430 11.28 -6.46 -9.61
C LEU A 430 11.31 -7.98 -9.44
N LEU A 431 11.59 -8.75 -10.49
CA LEU A 431 11.66 -10.22 -10.41
C LEU A 431 12.75 -10.69 -9.41
N PRO A 432 13.98 -10.13 -9.39
CA PRO A 432 14.95 -10.46 -8.34
C PRO A 432 14.42 -10.19 -6.93
N VAL A 433 13.71 -9.08 -6.72
CA VAL A 433 13.11 -8.71 -5.43
C VAL A 433 12.01 -9.70 -5.04
N PHE A 434 11.11 -10.05 -5.97
CA PHE A 434 10.09 -11.09 -5.78
C PHE A 434 10.71 -12.41 -5.30
N LEU A 435 11.76 -12.87 -5.99
CA LEU A 435 12.44 -14.12 -5.66
C LEU A 435 13.16 -14.08 -4.31
N ASN A 436 13.59 -12.91 -3.84
CA ASN A 436 14.15 -12.72 -2.51
C ASN A 436 13.07 -12.77 -1.43
N PHE A 437 11.96 -12.06 -1.63
CA PHE A 437 10.82 -12.11 -0.71
C PHE A 437 10.20 -13.50 -0.58
N MET A 438 10.21 -14.33 -1.62
CA MET A 438 9.80 -15.74 -1.53
C MET A 438 10.61 -16.56 -0.51
N LYS A 439 11.85 -16.13 -0.21
CA LYS A 439 12.80 -16.77 0.71
C LYS A 439 12.90 -16.06 2.07
N ASP A 440 12.12 -15.00 2.28
CA ASP A 440 12.14 -14.18 3.49
C ASP A 440 11.36 -14.85 4.64
N LEU A 441 11.12 -14.14 5.73
CA LEU A 441 10.26 -14.58 6.83
C LEU A 441 8.83 -14.85 6.35
N ASP A 442 8.13 -15.77 7.01
CA ASP A 442 6.73 -16.11 6.68
C ASP A 442 5.82 -14.86 6.64
N GLU A 443 6.04 -13.86 7.50
CA GLU A 443 5.30 -12.60 7.48
C GLU A 443 5.47 -11.85 6.16
N VAL A 444 6.70 -11.72 5.67
CA VAL A 444 7.01 -11.03 4.40
C VAL A 444 6.51 -11.85 3.20
N ARG A 445 6.72 -13.17 3.24
CA ARG A 445 6.22 -14.11 2.23
C ARG A 445 4.70 -14.05 2.10
N PHE A 446 3.99 -13.82 3.20
CA PHE A 446 2.55 -13.66 3.20
C PHE A 446 2.10 -12.45 2.37
N GLY A 447 2.86 -11.35 2.38
CA GLY A 447 2.59 -10.17 1.56
C GLY A 447 2.57 -10.47 0.06
N ILE A 448 3.52 -11.30 -0.42
CA ILE A 448 3.47 -11.82 -1.80
C ILE A 448 2.30 -12.78 -1.97
N LEU A 449 2.13 -13.72 -1.03
CA LEU A 449 1.16 -14.80 -1.16
C LEU A 449 -0.24 -14.26 -1.39
N GLN A 450 -0.64 -13.20 -0.69
CA GLN A 450 -1.96 -12.58 -0.84
C GLN A 450 -2.26 -12.10 -2.28
N ASN A 451 -1.23 -11.82 -3.08
CA ASN A 451 -1.34 -11.31 -4.45
C ASN A 451 -0.58 -12.17 -5.46
N LEU A 452 -0.35 -13.46 -5.15
CA LEU A 452 0.52 -14.33 -5.94
C LEU A 452 0.03 -14.50 -7.39
N ALA A 453 -1.27 -14.75 -7.60
CA ALA A 453 -1.80 -14.85 -8.97
C ALA A 453 -1.64 -13.55 -9.76
N ALA A 454 -1.99 -12.41 -9.14
CA ALA A 454 -1.95 -11.10 -9.77
C ALA A 454 -0.53 -10.71 -10.21
N ILE A 455 0.50 -11.00 -9.40
CA ILE A 455 1.89 -10.72 -9.81
C ILE A 455 2.41 -11.71 -10.85
N LEU A 456 2.01 -12.99 -10.79
CA LEU A 456 2.42 -13.98 -11.79
C LEU A 456 1.88 -13.65 -13.19
N GLU A 457 0.67 -13.08 -13.28
CA GLU A 457 0.09 -12.58 -14.53
C GLU A 457 0.93 -11.48 -15.21
N LEU A 458 1.74 -10.75 -14.44
CA LEU A 458 2.58 -9.65 -14.94
C LEU A 458 3.97 -10.12 -15.37
N PHE A 459 4.34 -11.36 -15.08
CA PHE A 459 5.59 -11.97 -15.54
C PHE A 459 5.43 -12.63 -16.90
N THR A 460 6.51 -12.67 -17.67
CA THR A 460 6.57 -13.38 -18.94
C THR A 460 6.40 -14.89 -18.74
N ARG A 461 6.01 -15.61 -19.80
CA ARG A 461 5.82 -17.06 -19.72
C ARG A 461 7.07 -17.79 -19.22
N THR A 462 8.25 -17.39 -19.65
CA THR A 462 9.53 -17.99 -19.23
C THR A 462 9.75 -17.83 -17.72
N GLU A 463 9.46 -16.66 -17.18
CA GLU A 463 9.61 -16.36 -15.76
C GLU A 463 8.56 -17.11 -14.92
N GLN A 464 7.30 -17.13 -15.36
CA GLN A 464 6.22 -17.90 -14.74
C GLN A 464 6.61 -19.38 -14.60
N LEU A 465 7.21 -19.98 -15.63
CA LEU A 465 7.66 -21.38 -15.60
C LEU A 465 8.86 -21.59 -14.68
N GLY A 466 9.77 -20.61 -14.59
CA GLY A 466 10.87 -20.64 -13.63
C GLY A 466 10.43 -20.51 -12.16
N ILE A 467 9.29 -19.84 -11.92
CA ILE A 467 8.71 -19.65 -10.58
C ILE A 467 7.82 -20.82 -10.18
N LEU A 468 7.08 -21.42 -11.12
CA LEU A 468 6.07 -22.46 -10.83
C LEU A 468 6.55 -23.58 -9.89
N PRO A 469 7.74 -24.20 -10.07
CA PRO A 469 8.24 -25.22 -9.14
C PRO A 469 8.41 -24.71 -7.70
N LYS A 470 8.74 -23.43 -7.55
CA LYS A 470 8.99 -22.75 -6.27
C LYS A 470 7.71 -22.40 -5.52
N ILE A 471 6.53 -22.48 -6.14
CA ILE A 471 5.25 -22.24 -5.44
C ILE A 471 5.09 -23.25 -4.29
N SER A 472 5.60 -24.47 -4.46
CA SER A 472 5.62 -25.48 -3.39
C SER A 472 6.43 -25.05 -2.15
N ASP A 473 7.36 -24.10 -2.28
CA ASP A 473 8.13 -23.59 -1.14
C ASP A 473 7.24 -22.88 -0.13
N PHE A 474 6.09 -22.32 -0.51
CA PHE A 474 5.11 -21.75 0.43
C PHE A 474 4.54 -22.76 1.43
N LEU A 475 4.70 -24.07 1.21
CA LEU A 475 4.38 -25.10 2.20
C LEU A 475 5.47 -25.24 3.28
N LYS A 476 6.71 -24.83 2.97
CA LYS A 476 7.84 -24.82 3.91
C LYS A 476 7.75 -23.55 4.74
N MET A 477 7.16 -23.67 5.92
CA MET A 477 6.92 -22.55 6.83
C MET A 477 7.77 -22.68 8.09
N ASP A 478 8.24 -21.55 8.60
CA ASP A 478 8.92 -21.49 9.90
C ASP A 478 7.91 -21.76 11.03
N ASN A 479 6.71 -21.15 10.92
CA ASN A 479 5.63 -21.36 11.87
C ASN A 479 4.54 -22.31 11.33
N TYR A 480 4.73 -23.62 11.56
CA TYR A 480 3.78 -24.65 11.15
C TYR A 480 2.37 -24.49 11.75
N ARG A 481 2.16 -23.66 12.77
CA ARG A 481 0.83 -23.40 13.35
C ARG A 481 0.04 -22.34 12.60
N ASN A 482 0.69 -21.56 11.72
CA ASN A 482 0.03 -20.53 10.94
C ASN A 482 -0.79 -21.14 9.79
N TRP A 483 -1.95 -21.69 10.15
CA TRP A 483 -2.89 -22.29 9.21
C TRP A 483 -3.52 -21.27 8.27
N ARG A 484 -3.58 -19.98 8.64
CA ARG A 484 -4.10 -18.90 7.81
C ARG A 484 -3.25 -18.67 6.56
N PHE A 485 -1.93 -18.80 6.70
CA PHE A 485 -1.02 -18.78 5.56
C PHE A 485 -1.33 -19.91 4.58
N ARG A 486 -1.50 -21.14 5.08
CA ARG A 486 -1.82 -22.30 4.23
C ARG A 486 -3.21 -22.23 3.62
N LEU A 487 -4.19 -21.69 4.35
CA LEU A 487 -5.51 -21.37 3.79
C LEU A 487 -5.40 -20.36 2.65
N THR A 488 -4.58 -19.32 2.82
CA THR A 488 -4.35 -18.31 1.76
C THR A 488 -3.66 -18.94 0.55
N LEU A 489 -2.69 -19.82 0.76
CA LEU A 489 -2.06 -20.60 -0.31
C LEU A 489 -3.10 -21.44 -1.07
N ALA A 490 -4.02 -22.11 -0.37
CA ALA A 490 -5.09 -22.87 -1.01
C ALA A 490 -5.90 -22.01 -1.99
N HIS A 491 -6.35 -20.83 -1.54
CA HIS A 491 -7.10 -19.90 -2.40
C HIS A 491 -6.28 -19.41 -3.59
N GLN A 492 -4.99 -19.11 -3.39
CA GLN A 492 -4.13 -18.63 -4.46
C GLN A 492 -3.82 -19.71 -5.50
N VAL A 493 -3.65 -20.98 -5.09
CA VAL A 493 -3.44 -22.09 -6.04
C VAL A 493 -4.60 -22.20 -7.04
N ILE A 494 -5.84 -21.93 -6.62
CA ILE A 494 -6.99 -21.90 -7.53
C ILE A 494 -6.82 -20.79 -8.59
N ALA A 495 -6.52 -19.56 -8.16
CA ALA A 495 -6.33 -18.44 -9.08
C ALA A 495 -5.15 -18.67 -10.03
N VAL A 496 -4.00 -19.09 -9.47
CA VAL A 496 -2.77 -19.41 -10.20
C VAL A 496 -2.97 -20.53 -11.22
N SER A 497 -3.84 -21.51 -10.95
CA SER A 497 -4.10 -22.62 -11.89
C SER A 497 -4.61 -22.15 -13.25
N SER A 498 -5.21 -20.96 -13.33
CA SER A 498 -5.69 -20.39 -14.59
C SER A 498 -4.57 -20.00 -15.57
N LEU A 499 -3.33 -19.86 -15.08
CA LEU A 499 -2.17 -19.41 -15.85
C LEU A 499 -1.40 -20.55 -16.50
N TYR A 500 -1.70 -21.80 -16.16
CA TYR A 500 -0.88 -22.95 -16.53
C TYR A 500 -1.67 -24.02 -17.27
N SER A 501 -0.95 -24.77 -18.10
CA SER A 501 -1.47 -25.91 -18.84
C SER A 501 -1.78 -27.10 -17.91
N PRO A 502 -2.65 -28.02 -18.32
CA PRO A 502 -2.95 -29.23 -17.53
C PRO A 502 -1.72 -30.03 -17.10
N THR A 503 -0.69 -30.12 -17.95
CA THR A 503 0.57 -30.83 -17.65
C THR A 503 1.33 -30.17 -16.52
N GLU A 504 1.46 -28.84 -16.56
CA GLU A 504 2.13 -28.04 -15.54
C GLU A 504 1.36 -28.07 -14.21
N ILE A 505 0.03 -27.98 -14.27
CA ILE A 505 -0.85 -28.10 -13.10
C ILE A 505 -0.64 -29.46 -12.42
N LYS A 506 -0.66 -30.55 -13.19
CA LYS A 506 -0.42 -31.90 -12.67
C LYS A 506 0.94 -31.99 -11.99
N GLN A 507 1.98 -31.48 -12.63
CA GLN A 507 3.35 -31.64 -12.16
C GLN A 507 3.63 -30.84 -10.89
N TYR A 508 3.09 -29.62 -10.77
CA TYR A 508 3.52 -28.67 -9.74
C TYR A 508 2.42 -28.24 -8.75
N LEU A 509 1.15 -28.17 -9.16
CA LEU A 509 0.07 -27.67 -8.29
C LEU A 509 -0.72 -28.80 -7.61
N VAL A 510 -0.92 -29.93 -8.28
CA VAL A 510 -1.61 -31.11 -7.69
C VAL A 510 -0.91 -31.62 -6.42
N PRO A 511 0.43 -31.75 -6.35
CA PRO A 511 1.11 -32.15 -5.12
C PRO A 511 0.87 -31.20 -3.93
N ILE A 512 0.69 -29.90 -4.22
CA ILE A 512 0.35 -28.90 -3.19
C ILE A 512 -1.06 -29.16 -2.65
N ALA A 513 -2.03 -29.40 -3.54
CA ALA A 513 -3.40 -29.71 -3.14
C ALA A 513 -3.46 -30.97 -2.25
N PHE A 514 -2.79 -32.06 -2.62
CA PHE A 514 -2.74 -33.27 -1.78
C PHE A 514 -2.10 -33.04 -0.41
N THR A 515 -1.07 -32.18 -0.34
CA THR A 515 -0.49 -31.77 0.95
C THR A 515 -1.53 -31.06 1.81
N LEU A 516 -2.30 -30.12 1.24
CA LEU A 516 -3.29 -29.32 1.95
C LEU A 516 -4.56 -30.11 2.33
N VAL A 517 -4.96 -31.12 1.55
CA VAL A 517 -6.10 -31.99 1.95
C VAL A 517 -5.75 -32.83 3.18
N ASN A 518 -4.45 -33.08 3.42
CA ASN A 518 -3.96 -33.75 4.62
C ASN A 518 -3.63 -32.78 5.78
N ASP A 519 -4.07 -31.51 5.71
CA ASP A 519 -3.78 -30.53 6.77
C ASP A 519 -4.40 -30.91 8.12
N LYS A 520 -3.74 -30.50 9.20
CA LYS A 520 -4.22 -30.70 10.57
C LYS A 520 -5.52 -29.92 10.85
N VAL A 521 -5.71 -28.76 10.22
CA VAL A 521 -6.85 -27.86 10.43
C VAL A 521 -7.97 -28.15 9.42
N ALA A 522 -9.19 -28.34 9.93
CA ALA A 522 -10.36 -28.71 9.11
C ALA A 522 -10.67 -27.69 8.01
N GLU A 523 -10.62 -26.39 8.31
CA GLU A 523 -10.84 -25.31 7.34
C GLU A 523 -9.87 -25.35 6.16
N VAL A 524 -8.59 -25.66 6.42
CA VAL A 524 -7.59 -25.80 5.36
C VAL A 524 -7.93 -27.02 4.49
N ARG A 525 -8.32 -28.15 5.09
CA ARG A 525 -8.73 -29.35 4.34
C ARG A 525 -9.96 -29.10 3.48
N LEU A 526 -10.97 -28.40 4.00
CA LEU A 526 -12.18 -28.04 3.25
C LEU A 526 -11.85 -27.16 2.04
N SER A 527 -11.04 -26.13 2.24
CA SER A 527 -10.56 -25.30 1.12
C SER A 527 -9.74 -26.11 0.11
N ALA A 528 -8.88 -27.03 0.59
CA ALA A 528 -8.06 -27.89 -0.28
C ALA A 528 -8.88 -28.84 -1.16
N ILE A 529 -10.05 -29.30 -0.72
CA ILE A 529 -10.98 -30.08 -1.55
C ILE A 529 -11.48 -29.24 -2.73
N ASN A 530 -11.78 -27.96 -2.49
CA ASN A 530 -12.15 -27.02 -3.56
C ASN A 530 -10.99 -26.78 -4.52
N VAL A 531 -9.76 -26.67 -4.00
CA VAL A 531 -8.54 -26.59 -4.83
C VAL A 531 -8.46 -27.81 -5.75
N LEU A 532 -8.47 -29.02 -5.18
CA LEU A 532 -8.36 -30.26 -5.94
C LEU A 532 -9.45 -30.37 -7.01
N SER A 533 -10.70 -30.03 -6.66
CA SER A 533 -11.82 -30.05 -7.60
C SER A 533 -11.62 -29.07 -8.77
N ASN A 534 -11.09 -27.86 -8.49
CA ASN A 534 -10.80 -26.87 -9.51
C ASN A 534 -9.66 -27.33 -10.45
N LEU A 535 -8.58 -27.87 -9.88
CA LEU A 535 -7.46 -28.41 -10.64
C LEU A 535 -7.90 -29.58 -11.53
N LEU A 536 -8.72 -30.49 -11.01
CA LEU A 536 -9.33 -31.58 -11.80
C LEU A 536 -10.16 -31.00 -12.94
N LYS A 537 -11.06 -30.05 -12.68
CA LYS A 537 -11.87 -29.44 -13.74
C LYS A 537 -10.98 -28.89 -14.87
N ARG A 538 -9.89 -28.20 -14.54
CA ARG A 538 -8.92 -27.68 -15.52
C ARG A 538 -8.23 -28.79 -16.33
N ILE A 539 -7.88 -29.91 -15.69
CA ILE A 539 -7.23 -31.05 -16.36
C ILE A 539 -8.21 -31.86 -17.22
N PHE A 540 -9.47 -31.95 -16.81
CA PHE A 540 -10.50 -32.78 -17.45
C PHE A 540 -11.27 -32.08 -18.58
N CYS A 541 -11.17 -30.75 -18.71
CA CYS A 541 -11.80 -30.01 -19.79
C CYS A 541 -11.17 -30.26 -21.18
N ASP A 542 -9.93 -30.78 -21.26
CA ASP A 542 -9.27 -31.09 -22.53
C ASP A 542 -9.25 -32.60 -22.82
N HIS A 543 -9.84 -33.02 -23.94
CA HIS A 543 -9.99 -34.43 -24.33
C HIS A 543 -8.88 -34.91 -25.28
N THR A 544 -7.61 -34.84 -24.85
CA THR A 544 -6.49 -35.44 -25.60
C THR A 544 -6.04 -36.76 -24.99
N SER A 545 -5.50 -37.68 -25.80
CA SER A 545 -5.08 -39.01 -25.36
C SER A 545 -4.05 -38.97 -24.23
N THR A 546 -3.10 -38.04 -24.28
CA THR A 546 -2.09 -37.81 -23.23
C THR A 546 -2.72 -37.37 -21.91
N LEU A 547 -3.85 -36.67 -21.94
CA LEU A 547 -4.55 -36.24 -20.74
C LEU A 547 -5.34 -37.36 -20.08
N ASN A 548 -5.78 -38.38 -20.81
CA ASN A 548 -6.49 -39.53 -20.22
C ASN A 548 -5.61 -40.32 -19.23
N ASP A 549 -4.31 -40.43 -19.51
CA ASP A 549 -3.34 -41.05 -18.58
C ASP A 549 -3.12 -40.17 -17.34
N ILE A 550 -3.07 -38.85 -17.54
CA ILE A 550 -2.96 -37.86 -16.46
C ILE A 550 -4.19 -37.94 -15.54
N GLN A 551 -5.38 -37.97 -16.13
CA GLN A 551 -6.66 -38.07 -15.44
C GLN A 551 -6.76 -39.36 -14.62
N SER A 552 -6.43 -40.50 -15.22
CA SER A 552 -6.47 -41.80 -14.54
C SER A 552 -5.49 -41.88 -13.37
N SER A 553 -4.28 -41.32 -13.54
CA SER A 553 -3.27 -41.23 -12.49
C SER A 553 -3.77 -40.44 -11.27
N ILE A 554 -4.37 -39.27 -11.48
CA ILE A 554 -4.85 -38.42 -10.37
C ILE A 554 -6.05 -39.07 -9.68
N ILE A 555 -7.00 -39.64 -10.45
CA ILE A 555 -8.14 -40.36 -9.86
C ILE A 555 -7.67 -41.51 -8.97
N ASN A 556 -6.67 -42.27 -9.40
CA ASN A 556 -6.12 -43.34 -8.59
C ASN A 556 -5.47 -42.81 -7.31
N GLU A 557 -4.72 -41.71 -7.40
CA GLU A 557 -4.10 -41.06 -6.24
C GLU A 557 -5.13 -40.53 -5.23
N ILE A 558 -6.23 -39.93 -5.70
CA ILE A 558 -7.38 -39.52 -4.88
C ILE A 558 -8.01 -40.73 -4.20
N ARG A 559 -8.25 -41.81 -4.96
CA ARG A 559 -8.82 -43.05 -4.43
C ARG A 559 -7.95 -43.62 -3.32
N THR A 560 -6.64 -43.68 -3.50
CA THR A 560 -5.72 -44.25 -2.50
C THR A 560 -5.49 -43.34 -1.31
N SER A 561 -5.38 -42.02 -1.51
CA SER A 561 -5.04 -41.07 -0.45
C SER A 561 -6.24 -40.62 0.39
N LEU A 562 -7.45 -40.64 -0.19
CA LEU A 562 -8.67 -40.19 0.47
C LEU A 562 -9.66 -41.33 0.66
N ALA A 563 -10.21 -41.88 -0.44
CA ALA A 563 -11.36 -42.79 -0.36
C ALA A 563 -11.06 -44.14 0.32
N LEU A 564 -9.84 -44.66 0.14
CA LEU A 564 -9.38 -45.93 0.72
C LEU A 564 -8.39 -45.73 1.86
N SER A 565 -8.17 -44.49 2.29
CA SER A 565 -7.21 -44.20 3.34
C SER A 565 -7.78 -44.59 4.70
N SER A 566 -7.00 -45.34 5.47
CA SER A 566 -7.35 -45.74 6.84
C SER A 566 -7.21 -44.61 7.86
N LYS A 567 -6.82 -43.40 7.43
CA LYS A 567 -6.66 -42.23 8.32
C LYS A 567 -7.98 -41.52 8.64
N TRP A 568 -9.03 -41.77 7.86
CA TRP A 568 -10.33 -41.12 7.98
C TRP A 568 -11.40 -42.14 8.36
#